data_AF-A0A377YTL5-F1
#
_entry.id   AF-A0A377YTL5-F1
#
_cell.length_a   1.000
_cell.length_b   1.000
_cell.length_c   1.000
_cell.angle_alpha   90.00
_cell.angle_beta   90.00
_cell.angle_gamma   90.00
#
_symmetry.space_group_name_H-M   'P 1'
#
loop_
_entity.id
_entity.type
_entity.pdbx_description
1 polymer ?
#
loop_
_entity_poly.entity_id
_entity_poly.type
_entity_poly.pdbx_seq_one_letter_code
_entity_poly.pdbx_strand_id
1 'polypeptide(L)'
;MSDNDTIPKKSTSQINKAVFFTSALLIFLLVAFAAVFPDVADKNFKLLQQQIFTNASWFYILAVALILLSVTFLGLSRYGDIKLGPDHAQPDFSYHSWFAMLFSAGDGDRPDVLWRCRTCNALSFASRWHSRKPLRQPRKQCV
;
A
#
# COMPACT_ATOMS: atom_id res chain seq x y z
N MET A 1 51.12 -21.21 -1.88
CA MET A 1 50.75 -21.75 -3.20
C MET A 1 49.28 -22.11 -3.17
N SER A 2 48.45 -21.12 -3.49
CA SER A 2 47.12 -21.20 -4.11
C SER A 2 46.53 -19.79 -4.07
N ASP A 3 47.22 -18.89 -4.77
CA ASP A 3 46.61 -17.72 -5.39
C ASP A 3 45.70 -18.27 -6.49
N ASN A 4 44.38 -18.12 -6.35
CA ASN A 4 43.44 -18.43 -7.42
C ASN A 4 42.24 -17.45 -7.38
N ASP A 5 42.41 -16.40 -8.17
CA ASP A 5 41.37 -15.72 -8.96
C ASP A 5 40.20 -15.06 -8.22
N THR A 6 40.49 -13.91 -7.61
CA THR A 6 39.52 -12.80 -7.58
C THR A 6 39.25 -12.34 -9.02
N ILE A 7 38.28 -12.95 -9.70
CA ILE A 7 37.68 -12.39 -10.90
C ILE A 7 36.89 -11.15 -10.47
N PRO A 8 37.30 -9.91 -10.83
CA PRO A 8 36.45 -8.76 -10.63
C PRO A 8 35.24 -8.89 -11.56
N LYS A 9 34.13 -9.41 -11.04
CA LYS A 9 32.84 -9.40 -11.73
C LYS A 9 32.44 -7.94 -11.89
N LYS A 10 32.77 -7.34 -13.03
CA LYS A 10 32.32 -6.00 -13.41
C LYS A 10 30.80 -6.05 -13.55
N SER A 11 30.10 -5.78 -12.46
CA SER A 11 28.67 -5.47 -12.49
C SER A 11 28.52 -4.09 -13.13
N THR A 12 28.59 -4.04 -14.46
CA THR A 12 27.87 -2.98 -15.15
C THR A 12 26.41 -3.24 -14.86
N SER A 13 25.85 -2.50 -13.91
CA SER A 13 24.41 -2.31 -13.78
C SER A 13 23.93 -1.74 -15.12
N GLN A 14 23.67 -2.63 -16.08
CA GLN A 14 23.13 -2.28 -17.38
C GLN A 14 21.69 -1.85 -17.10
N ILE A 15 21.52 -0.56 -16.83
CA ILE A 15 20.18 0.04 -16.79
C ILE A 15 19.56 -0.30 -18.14
N ASN A 16 18.48 -1.07 -18.09
CA ASN A 16 17.72 -1.42 -19.28
C ASN A 16 17.09 -0.12 -19.81
N LYS A 17 17.81 0.53 -20.73
CA LYS A 17 17.43 1.83 -21.28
C LYS A 17 16.02 1.79 -21.86
N ALA A 18 15.62 0.65 -22.45
CA ALA A 18 14.28 0.51 -23.00
C ALA A 18 13.20 0.66 -21.91
N VAL A 19 13.32 -0.06 -20.79
CA VAL A 19 12.32 0.01 -19.70
C VAL A 19 12.36 1.36 -18.98
N PHE A 20 13.55 1.91 -18.76
CA PHE A 20 13.68 3.21 -18.09
C PHE A 20 13.08 4.35 -18.92
N PHE A 21 13.38 4.42 -20.22
CA PHE A 21 12.85 5.48 -21.08
C PHE A 21 11.35 5.30 -21.35
N THR A 22 10.84 4.08 -21.52
CA THR A 22 9.41 3.87 -21.72
C THR A 22 8.60 4.24 -20.48
N SER A 23 9.02 3.82 -19.29
CA SER A 23 8.34 4.20 -18.04
C SER A 23 8.44 5.70 -17.78
N ALA A 24 9.62 6.31 -17.96
CA ALA A 24 9.80 7.75 -17.74
C ALA A 24 8.95 8.60 -18.69
N LEU A 25 8.92 8.26 -19.99
CA LEU A 25 8.12 8.97 -20.98
C LEU A 25 6.62 8.84 -20.70
N LEU A 26 6.17 7.64 -20.33
CA LEU A 26 4.76 7.36 -20.03
C LEU A 26 4.29 8.13 -18.79
N ILE A 27 5.09 8.15 -17.72
CA ILE A 27 4.79 8.92 -16.51
C ILE A 27 4.78 10.42 -16.83
N PHE A 28 5.76 10.92 -17.57
CA PHE A 28 5.85 12.33 -17.92
C PHE A 28 4.63 12.80 -18.73
N LEU A 29 4.21 12.03 -19.74
CA LEU A 29 3.00 12.31 -20.52
C LEU A 29 1.73 12.29 -19.67
N LEU A 30 1.60 11.31 -18.77
CA LEU A 30 0.45 11.20 -17.88
C LEU A 30 0.35 12.42 -16.94
N VAL A 31 1.47 12.82 -16.35
CA VAL A 31 1.54 13.98 -15.44
C VAL A 31 1.29 15.28 -16.20
N ALA A 32 1.88 15.46 -17.38
CA ALA A 32 1.63 16.63 -18.22
C ALA A 32 0.15 16.75 -18.60
N PHE A 33 -0.50 15.65 -18.99
CA PHE A 33 -1.93 15.63 -19.28
C PHE A 33 -2.79 15.98 -18.06
N ALA A 34 -2.47 15.41 -16.88
CA ALA A 34 -3.17 15.70 -15.63
C ALA A 34 -2.98 17.16 -15.17
N ALA A 35 -1.81 17.76 -15.42
CA ALA A 35 -1.50 19.14 -15.04
C ALA A 35 -2.24 20.18 -15.89
N VAL A 36 -2.47 19.90 -17.18
CA VAL A 36 -3.16 20.83 -18.08
C VAL A 36 -4.69 20.80 -17.88
N PHE A 37 -5.28 19.63 -17.62
CA PHE A 37 -6.73 19.48 -17.44
C PHE A 37 -7.09 18.60 -16.22
N PRO A 38 -6.95 19.12 -14.99
CA PRO A 38 -7.18 18.35 -13.77
C PRO A 38 -8.64 17.84 -13.65
N ASP A 39 -9.63 18.67 -13.99
CA ASP A 39 -11.05 18.30 -13.87
C ASP A 39 -11.47 17.13 -14.77
N VAL A 40 -10.90 17.06 -15.98
CA VAL A 40 -11.20 15.98 -16.94
C VAL A 40 -10.48 14.69 -16.51
N ALA A 41 -9.23 14.82 -16.05
CA ALA A 41 -8.47 13.72 -15.50
C ALA A 41 -9.19 13.10 -14.29
N ASP A 42 -9.63 13.92 -13.33
CA ASP A 42 -10.34 13.46 -12.13
C ASP A 42 -11.63 12.71 -12.45
N LYS A 43 -12.43 13.20 -13.41
CA LYS A 43 -13.67 12.53 -13.83
C LYS A 43 -13.39 11.18 -14.47
N ASN A 44 -12.41 11.11 -15.36
CA ASN A 44 -12.03 9.86 -16.02
C ASN A 44 -11.46 8.85 -15.02
N PHE A 45 -10.58 9.27 -14.11
CA PHE A 45 -10.04 8.41 -13.07
C PHE A 45 -11.13 7.87 -12.14
N LYS A 46 -12.11 8.70 -11.74
CA LYS A 46 -13.23 8.27 -10.90
C LYS A 46 -14.13 7.26 -11.63
N LEU A 47 -14.45 7.51 -12.90
CA LEU A 47 -15.28 6.61 -13.70
C LEU A 47 -14.58 5.26 -13.90
N LEU A 48 -13.31 5.27 -14.27
CA LEU A 48 -12.49 4.06 -14.43
C LEU A 48 -12.37 3.30 -13.10
N GLN A 49 -12.08 4.01 -12.00
CA GLN A 49 -11.99 3.42 -10.68
C GLN A 49 -13.31 2.77 -10.26
N GLN A 50 -14.45 3.42 -10.49
CA GLN A 50 -15.77 2.86 -10.19
C GLN A 50 -16.06 1.63 -11.04
N GLN A 51 -15.79 1.66 -12.34
CA GLN A 51 -15.99 0.53 -13.26
C GLN A 51 -15.12 -0.68 -12.88
N ILE A 52 -13.85 -0.44 -12.53
CA ILE A 52 -12.94 -1.48 -12.08
C ILE A 52 -13.46 -2.06 -10.77
N PHE A 53 -13.82 -1.22 -9.79
CA PHE A 53 -14.33 -1.74 -8.52
C PHE A 53 -15.64 -2.50 -8.70
N THR A 54 -16.63 -2.03 -9.45
CA THR A 54 -17.89 -2.76 -9.61
C THR A 54 -17.69 -4.14 -10.24
N ASN A 55 -16.80 -4.25 -11.23
CA ASN A 55 -16.57 -5.52 -11.94
C ASN A 55 -15.53 -6.41 -11.25
N ALA A 56 -14.53 -5.85 -10.57
CA ALA A 56 -13.43 -6.59 -9.95
C ALA A 56 -13.64 -6.84 -8.45
N SER A 57 -14.63 -6.21 -7.78
CA SER A 57 -14.85 -6.38 -6.34
C SER A 57 -15.06 -7.84 -5.95
N TRP A 58 -15.85 -8.60 -6.73
CA TRP A 58 -16.11 -10.01 -6.41
C TRP A 58 -14.83 -10.86 -6.49
N PHE A 59 -14.00 -10.64 -7.53
CA PHE A 59 -12.72 -11.31 -7.69
C PHE A 59 -11.72 -10.87 -6.61
N TYR A 60 -11.71 -9.59 -6.25
CA TYR A 60 -10.86 -9.05 -5.19
C TYR A 60 -11.18 -9.67 -3.83
N ILE A 61 -12.47 -9.77 -3.46
CA ILE A 61 -12.88 -10.39 -2.20
C ILE A 61 -12.46 -11.87 -2.16
N LEU A 62 -12.63 -12.61 -3.26
CA LEU A 62 -12.17 -14.00 -3.36
C LEU A 62 -10.65 -14.12 -3.27
N ALA A 63 -9.90 -13.25 -3.95
CA ALA A 63 -8.44 -13.25 -3.93
C ALA A 63 -7.90 -12.96 -2.52
N VAL A 64 -8.43 -11.93 -1.84
CA VAL A 64 -8.05 -11.60 -0.45
C VAL A 64 -8.40 -12.74 0.49
N ALA A 65 -9.60 -13.31 0.36
CA ALA A 65 -10.00 -14.47 1.15
C ALA A 65 -9.06 -15.67 0.92
N LEU A 66 -8.68 -15.94 -0.32
CA LEU A 66 -7.76 -17.03 -0.67
C LEU A 66 -6.35 -16.80 -0.13
N ILE A 67 -5.82 -15.58 -0.21
CA ILE A 67 -4.51 -15.23 0.37
C ILE A 67 -4.56 -15.36 1.90
N LEU A 68 -5.60 -14.83 2.55
CA LEU A 68 -5.77 -14.95 4.01
C LEU A 68 -5.89 -16.41 4.45
N LEU A 69 -6.66 -17.22 3.73
CA LEU A 69 -6.77 -18.65 3.99
C LEU A 69 -5.41 -19.32 3.79
N SER A 70 -4.69 -18.99 2.72
CA SER A 70 -3.36 -19.56 2.43
C SER A 70 -2.35 -19.22 3.52
N VAL A 71 -2.29 -17.97 3.98
CA VAL A 71 -1.38 -17.54 5.06
C VAL A 71 -1.76 -18.18 6.39
N THR A 72 -3.05 -18.24 6.71
CA THR A 72 -3.55 -18.91 7.92
C THR A 72 -3.24 -20.41 7.88
N PHE A 73 -3.45 -21.04 6.73
CA PHE A 73 -3.13 -22.45 6.51
C PHE A 73 -1.63 -22.70 6.64
N LEU A 74 -0.77 -21.88 6.03
CA LEU A 74 0.69 -22.01 6.15
C LEU A 74 1.16 -21.80 7.59
N GLY A 75 0.56 -20.84 8.32
CA GLY A 75 0.90 -20.56 9.71
C GLY A 75 0.45 -21.65 10.71
N LEU A 76 -0.72 -22.27 10.48
CA LEU A 76 -1.23 -23.36 11.33
C LEU A 76 -0.72 -24.74 10.90
N SER A 77 -0.22 -24.87 9.68
CA SER A 77 0.29 -26.14 9.14
C SER A 77 1.75 -26.36 9.50
N ARG A 78 2.21 -27.61 9.36
CA ARG A 78 3.59 -28.05 9.58
C ARG A 78 4.62 -27.32 8.70
N TYR A 79 4.17 -26.61 7.66
CA TYR A 79 5.01 -25.80 6.79
C TYR A 79 5.50 -24.50 7.44
N GLY A 80 4.85 -24.02 8.52
CA GLY A 80 5.26 -22.82 9.25
C GLY A 80 6.54 -23.02 10.09
N ASP A 81 6.90 -24.26 10.39
CA ASP A 81 8.11 -24.60 11.17
C ASP A 81 9.38 -24.66 10.31
N ILE A 82 9.23 -24.59 8.98
CA ILE A 82 10.34 -24.67 8.04
C ILE A 82 11.11 -23.36 8.06
N LYS A 83 12.36 -23.39 8.55
CA LYS A 83 13.29 -22.27 8.44
C LYS A 83 13.57 -21.97 6.97
N LEU A 84 13.34 -20.72 6.55
CA LEU A 84 13.75 -20.22 5.24
C LEU A 84 15.27 -19.96 5.23
N GLY A 85 16.08 -21.04 5.25
CA GLY A 85 17.53 -20.99 5.28
C GLY A 85 18.15 -22.36 5.57
N PRO A 86 19.49 -22.50 5.54
CA PRO A 86 20.17 -23.72 5.97
C PRO A 86 19.70 -24.13 7.38
N ASP A 87 19.57 -25.43 7.65
CA ASP A 87 18.96 -25.96 8.89
C ASP A 87 19.61 -25.42 10.19
N HIS A 88 20.84 -24.93 10.10
CA HIS A 88 21.66 -24.39 11.19
C HIS A 88 21.66 -22.86 11.28
N ALA A 89 20.89 -22.15 10.45
CA ALA A 89 20.82 -20.69 10.47
C ALA A 89 20.20 -20.18 11.79
N GLN A 90 20.92 -19.27 12.43
CA GLN A 90 20.44 -18.43 13.54
C GLN A 90 19.85 -17.15 12.94
N PRO A 91 18.77 -16.58 13.51
CA PRO A 91 18.23 -15.32 13.02
C PRO A 91 19.24 -14.18 13.21
N ASP A 92 19.64 -13.51 12.12
CA ASP A 92 20.58 -12.38 12.14
C ASP A 92 20.01 -11.13 12.86
N PHE A 93 18.68 -11.06 12.99
CA PHE A 93 17.99 -9.94 13.63
C PHE A 93 17.17 -10.41 14.84
N SER A 94 17.21 -9.60 15.91
CA SER A 94 16.33 -9.79 17.06
C SER A 94 14.86 -9.66 16.62
N TYR A 95 13.95 -10.41 17.26
CA TYR A 95 12.51 -10.35 16.97
C TYR A 95 11.97 -8.90 17.01
N HIS A 96 12.44 -8.08 17.96
CA HIS A 96 12.05 -6.68 18.07
C HIS A 96 12.52 -5.82 16.90
N SER A 97 13.77 -5.99 16.46
CA SER A 97 14.30 -5.29 15.29
C SER A 97 13.57 -5.70 14.00
N TRP A 98 13.21 -6.98 13.88
CA TRP A 98 12.45 -7.50 12.74
C TRP A 98 11.01 -6.97 12.70
N PHE A 99 10.29 -6.92 13.84
CA PHE A 99 8.97 -6.30 13.92
C PHE A 99 9.01 -4.81 13.54
N ALA A 100 10.06 -4.08 13.91
CA ALA A 100 10.23 -2.69 13.52
C ALA A 100 10.38 -2.51 11.99
N MET A 101 11.06 -3.44 11.30
CA MET A 101 11.17 -3.42 9.84
C MET A 101 9.83 -3.67 9.15
N LEU A 102 9.01 -4.61 9.66
CA LEU A 102 7.67 -4.86 9.12
C LEU A 102 6.73 -3.68 9.28
N PHE A 103 6.77 -2.99 10.43
CA PHE A 103 5.94 -1.80 10.65
C PHE A 103 6.35 -0.64 9.73
N SER A 104 7.66 -0.47 9.49
CA SER A 104 8.16 0.53 8.54
C SER A 104 7.79 0.21 7.10
N ALA A 105 7.69 -1.06 6.73
CA ALA A 105 7.35 -1.50 5.38
C ALA A 105 5.84 -1.59 5.13
N GLY A 106 5.03 -1.80 6.17
CA GLY A 106 3.59 -2.06 6.07
C GLY A 106 2.74 -0.81 5.80
N ASP A 107 3.02 0.30 6.47
CA ASP A 107 2.23 1.54 6.37
C ASP A 107 3.10 2.80 6.56
N GLY A 108 4.28 2.80 5.96
CA GLY A 108 5.28 3.86 6.10
C GLY A 108 5.04 5.12 5.27
N ASP A 109 3.79 5.59 5.12
CA ASP A 109 3.54 6.98 4.67
C ASP A 109 2.11 7.43 4.98
N ARG A 110 1.89 7.90 6.21
CA ARG A 110 1.00 9.04 6.48
C ARG A 110 1.12 9.49 7.94
N PRO A 111 1.75 10.64 8.23
CA PRO A 111 1.57 11.28 9.52
C PRO A 111 0.14 11.82 9.61
N ASP A 112 -0.49 11.46 10.72
CA ASP A 112 -1.84 11.78 11.17
C ASP A 112 -2.12 13.29 11.23
N VAL A 113 -2.64 13.88 10.15
CA VAL A 113 -3.41 15.14 10.18
C VAL A 113 -4.57 15.11 9.18
N LEU A 114 -4.39 14.57 7.97
CA LEU A 114 -5.41 14.62 6.92
C LEU A 114 -6.48 13.51 7.01
N TRP A 115 -6.21 12.41 7.73
CA TRP A 115 -7.16 11.29 7.84
C TRP A 115 -8.38 11.65 8.71
N ARG A 116 -8.21 12.57 9.66
CA ARG A 116 -9.28 13.03 10.57
C ARG A 116 -10.40 13.79 9.84
N CYS A 117 -10.13 14.34 8.65
CA CYS A 117 -11.14 15.03 7.85
C CYS A 117 -12.01 14.06 7.02
N ARG A 118 -11.52 12.85 6.71
CA ARG A 118 -12.31 11.86 5.94
C ARG A 118 -13.25 11.04 6.84
N THR A 119 -12.91 10.88 8.13
CA THR A 119 -13.82 10.33 9.16
C THR A 119 -14.91 11.33 9.61
N CYS A 120 -14.75 12.64 9.36
CA CYS A 120 -15.81 13.61 9.61
C CYS A 120 -17.09 13.35 8.79
N ASN A 121 -16.99 12.73 7.60
CA ASN A 121 -18.19 12.36 6.83
C ASN A 121 -18.94 11.17 7.48
N ALA A 122 -18.23 10.26 8.14
CA ALA A 122 -18.84 9.18 8.92
C ALA A 122 -19.51 9.72 10.19
N LEU A 123 -18.92 10.72 10.84
CA LEU A 123 -19.53 11.46 11.95
C LEU A 123 -20.74 12.30 11.53
N SER A 124 -20.79 12.80 10.29
CA SER A 124 -21.98 13.45 9.72
C SER A 124 -23.13 12.49 9.48
N PHE A 125 -22.86 11.20 9.27
CA PHE A 125 -23.89 10.18 9.10
C PHE A 125 -24.41 9.69 10.46
N ALA A 126 -23.54 9.56 11.46
CA ALA A 126 -23.91 9.26 12.84
C ALA A 126 -24.71 10.38 13.52
N SER A 127 -24.34 11.66 13.28
CA SER A 127 -25.09 12.81 13.81
C SER A 127 -26.47 12.97 13.16
N ARG A 128 -26.64 12.53 11.90
CA ARG A 128 -27.94 12.52 11.22
C ARG A 128 -28.88 11.41 11.73
N TRP A 129 -28.34 10.31 12.27
CA TRP A 129 -29.12 9.21 12.85
C TRP A 129 -29.62 9.51 14.27
N HIS A 130 -28.89 10.32 15.04
CA HIS A 130 -29.27 10.65 16.43
C HIS A 130 -30.08 11.95 16.57
N SER A 131 -30.53 12.54 15.47
CA SER A 131 -31.26 13.82 15.46
C SER A 131 -32.77 13.63 15.23
N ARG A 132 -33.41 12.79 16.06
CA ARG A 132 -34.82 12.94 16.46
C ARG A 132 -34.92 13.42 17.91
N LYS A 133 -34.18 14.48 18.24
CA LYS A 133 -34.46 15.30 19.43
C LYS A 133 -34.45 16.76 19.03
N PRO A 134 -35.58 17.48 19.13
CA PRO A 134 -35.54 18.92 19.05
C PRO A 134 -34.86 19.43 20.33
N LEU A 135 -33.93 20.37 20.18
CA LEU A 135 -33.69 21.52 21.06
C LEU A 135 -32.20 21.88 21.14
N ARG A 136 -31.95 23.16 20.78
CA ARG A 136 -30.86 24.04 21.24
C ARG A 136 -29.44 23.77 20.69
N GLN A 137 -29.09 24.48 19.61
CA GLN A 137 -27.69 24.79 19.30
C GLN A 137 -27.18 25.94 20.18
N PRO A 138 -26.07 25.78 20.93
CA PRO A 138 -25.27 26.92 21.35
C PRO A 138 -24.18 27.20 20.31
N ARG A 139 -24.17 28.43 19.78
CA ARG A 139 -23.02 29.03 19.09
C ARG A 139 -21.79 28.95 20.01
N LYS A 140 -20.71 28.34 19.53
CA LYS A 140 -19.33 28.66 19.93
C LYS A 140 -18.51 28.75 18.63
N GLN A 141 -18.36 29.95 18.07
CA GLN A 141 -17.20 30.85 18.27
C GLN A 141 -15.88 30.14 18.00
N CYS A 142 -15.43 30.23 16.74
CA CYS A 142 -14.03 30.20 16.38
C CYS A 142 -13.40 31.52 16.82
N VAL A 143 -12.39 31.45 17.67
CA VAL A 143 -11.28 32.38 17.77
C VAL A 143 -10.03 31.56 17.53
#